data_AF-A0A7C2G880-F1
#
_entry.id   AF-A0A7C2G880-F1
#
_cell.length_a   1.000
_cell.length_b   1.000
_cell.length_c   1.000
_cell.angle_alpha   90.00
_cell.angle_beta   90.00
_cell.angle_gamma   90.00
#
_symmetry.space_group_name_H-M   'P 1'
#
loop_
_entity.id
_entity.type
_entity.pdbx_description
1 polymer ?
#
loop_
_entity_poly.entity_id
_entity_poly.type
_entity_poly.pdbx_seq_one_letter_code
_entity_poly.pdbx_strand_id
1 'polypeptide(L)'
;METTPPPTSTERPLKAMKPNQTNCDEKDEKGKPCWGPLKVWHTAPSDIRQKAPAGMVLYRCQACLTVYYGPPRELPLRRIPRRVSILGW
;
A
#
# COMPACT_ATOMS: atom_id res chain seq x y z
N MET A 1 29.33 23.50 -1.19
CA MET A 1 28.98 22.06 -1.14
C MET A 1 27.47 21.96 -1.05
N GLU A 2 26.84 21.74 -2.20
CA GLU A 2 25.39 21.61 -2.33
C GLU A 2 24.89 20.39 -1.55
N THR A 3 23.87 20.58 -0.73
CA THR A 3 22.99 19.49 -0.28
C THR A 3 21.59 20.05 -0.28
N THR A 4 20.99 20.10 -1.48
CA THR A 4 19.55 20.26 -1.64
C THR A 4 18.89 19.05 -0.97
N PRO A 5 18.10 19.22 0.12
CA PRO A 5 17.36 18.11 0.69
C PRO A 5 16.39 17.58 -0.38
N PRO A 6 16.27 16.26 -0.57
CA PRO A 6 15.32 15.69 -1.53
C PRO A 6 13.91 16.22 -1.18
N PRO A 7 13.06 16.52 -2.17
CA PRO A 7 11.74 17.10 -1.93
C PRO A 7 10.99 16.22 -0.94
N THR A 8 10.69 16.82 0.20
CA THR A 8 10.00 16.26 1.35
C THR A 8 8.66 15.71 0.89
N SER A 9 8.61 14.40 0.65
CA SER A 9 7.41 13.62 0.34
C SER A 9 6.43 13.52 1.54
N THR A 10 6.46 14.48 2.47
CA THR A 10 5.88 14.43 3.83
C THR A 10 4.64 15.30 4.01
N GLU A 11 4.23 16.09 3.00
CA GLU A 11 3.02 16.94 3.09
C GLU A 11 1.79 16.36 2.38
N ARG A 12 1.90 15.20 1.74
CA ARG A 12 0.71 14.55 1.17
C ARG A 12 -0.10 13.90 2.31
N PRO A 13 -1.39 14.22 2.47
CA PRO A 13 -2.20 13.66 3.53
C PRO A 13 -2.28 12.14 3.40
N LEU A 14 -2.10 11.43 4.51
CA LEU A 14 -2.28 9.99 4.60
C LEU A 14 -3.73 9.64 4.29
N LYS A 15 -3.93 8.70 3.36
CA LYS A 15 -5.27 8.34 2.90
C LYS A 15 -5.69 6.98 3.47
N ALA A 16 -6.94 6.89 3.90
CA ALA A 16 -7.51 5.61 4.29
C ALA A 16 -7.61 4.69 3.06
N MET A 17 -7.16 3.46 3.21
CA MET A 17 -7.24 2.44 2.19
C MET A 17 -8.68 1.93 2.03
N LYS A 18 -9.14 1.75 0.79
CA LYS A 18 -10.44 1.11 0.52
C LYS A 18 -10.36 -0.40 0.82
N PRO A 19 -11.47 -1.06 1.18
CA PRO A 19 -11.48 -2.52 1.35
C PRO A 19 -11.02 -3.20 0.06
N ASN A 20 -10.12 -4.18 0.18
CA ASN A 20 -9.50 -4.93 -0.94
C ASN A 20 -8.72 -4.09 -1.96
N GLN A 21 -8.37 -2.83 -1.63
CA GLN A 21 -7.57 -2.01 -2.52
C GLN A 21 -6.21 -2.66 -2.79
N THR A 22 -5.86 -2.83 -4.06
CA THR A 22 -4.54 -3.37 -4.45
C THR A 22 -3.71 -2.33 -5.22
N ASN A 23 -4.40 -1.38 -5.84
CA ASN A 23 -3.85 -0.41 -6.74
C ASN A 23 -4.18 1.01 -6.28
N CYS A 24 -3.33 1.95 -6.67
CA CYS A 24 -3.46 3.34 -6.30
C CYS A 24 -4.63 3.98 -7.04
N ASP A 25 -5.47 4.67 -6.27
CA ASP A 25 -6.64 5.40 -6.76
C ASP A 25 -6.39 6.92 -6.77
N GLU A 26 -5.13 7.34 -6.55
CA GLU A 26 -4.75 8.75 -6.69
C GLU A 26 -4.96 9.16 -8.16
N LYS A 27 -5.71 10.24 -8.35
CA LYS A 27 -5.95 10.84 -9.66
C LYS A 27 -4.85 11.84 -9.97
N ASP A 28 -4.30 11.73 -11.17
CA ASP A 28 -3.33 12.67 -11.71
C ASP A 28 -4.02 13.97 -12.20
N GLU A 29 -3.26 14.98 -12.62
CA GLU A 29 -3.77 16.26 -13.14
C GLU A 29 -4.71 16.07 -14.35
N LYS A 30 -4.51 14.99 -15.11
CA LYS A 30 -5.39 14.57 -16.23
C LYS A 30 -6.61 13.77 -15.79
N GLY A 31 -6.86 13.61 -14.50
CA GLY A 31 -8.00 12.90 -13.92
C GLY A 31 -7.95 11.37 -14.03
N LYS A 32 -6.88 10.79 -14.58
CA LYS A 32 -6.67 9.34 -14.67
C LYS A 32 -6.15 8.80 -13.33
N PRO A 33 -6.64 7.63 -12.84
CA PRO A 33 -6.06 7.03 -11.65
C PRO A 33 -4.62 6.56 -11.95
N CYS A 34 -3.78 6.49 -10.92
CA CYS A 34 -2.40 6.02 -11.05
C CYS A 34 -2.31 4.53 -11.40
N TRP A 35 -3.20 3.67 -10.85
CA TRP A 35 -3.17 2.21 -10.98
C TRP A 35 -1.88 1.53 -10.49
N GLY A 36 -0.93 2.27 -9.92
CA GLY A 36 0.32 1.70 -9.42
C GLY A 36 0.09 0.71 -8.26
N PRO A 37 0.90 -0.34 -8.14
CA PRO A 37 0.73 -1.34 -7.09
C PRO A 37 1.03 -0.74 -5.70
N LEU A 38 0.14 -1.00 -4.73
CA LEU A 38 0.37 -0.66 -3.32
C LEU A 38 1.14 -1.79 -2.65
N LYS A 39 2.32 -1.48 -2.11
CA LYS A 39 3.12 -2.39 -1.31
C LYS A 39 3.22 -1.90 0.12
N VAL A 40 3.41 -2.82 1.06
CA VAL A 40 3.65 -2.47 2.47
C VAL A 40 4.96 -1.68 2.58
N TRP A 41 4.93 -0.57 3.32
CA TRP A 41 6.07 0.29 3.52
C TRP A 41 6.63 0.15 4.95
N HIS A 42 7.54 -0.80 5.12
CA HIS A 42 8.16 -1.10 6.43
C HIS A 42 9.11 -0.01 6.92
N THR A 43 9.80 0.68 6.00
CA THR A 43 10.81 1.71 6.26
C THR A 43 10.25 3.13 6.35
N ALA A 44 8.95 3.27 6.63
CA ALA A 44 8.33 4.58 6.80
C ALA A 44 8.93 5.32 8.02
N PRO A 45 9.23 6.63 7.90
CA PRO A 45 9.75 7.42 9.01
C PRO A 45 8.73 7.51 10.15
N SER A 46 9.21 7.71 11.38
CA SER A 46 8.39 7.74 12.59
C SER A 46 7.29 8.79 12.55
N ASP A 47 7.52 9.94 11.91
CA ASP A 47 6.52 11.00 11.73
C ASP A 47 5.26 10.52 11.00
N ILE A 48 5.46 9.76 9.92
CA ILE A 48 4.36 9.21 9.11
C ILE A 48 3.66 8.06 9.84
N ARG A 49 4.43 7.25 10.59
CA ARG A 49 3.87 6.18 11.43
C ARG A 49 3.00 6.73 12.56
N GLN A 50 3.38 7.85 13.17
CA GLN A 50 2.61 8.50 14.24
C GLN A 50 1.28 9.10 13.75
N LYS A 51 1.22 9.51 12.49
CA LYS A 51 -0.01 10.01 11.86
C LYS A 51 -1.00 8.89 11.51
N ALA A 52 -0.56 7.64 11.45
CA ALA A 52 -1.43 6.50 11.19
C ALA A 52 -2.09 5.99 12.48
N PRO A 53 -3.32 5.46 12.43
CA PRO A 53 -3.95 4.84 13.59
C PRO A 53 -3.13 3.66 14.09
N ALA A 54 -3.11 3.45 15.41
CA ALA A 54 -2.45 2.29 16.01
C ALA A 54 -3.00 0.97 15.44
N GLY A 55 -2.10 0.02 15.13
CA GLY A 55 -2.46 -1.27 14.54
C GLY A 55 -2.67 -1.27 13.02
N MET A 56 -2.58 -0.11 12.36
CA MET A 56 -2.67 -0.02 10.90
C MET A 56 -1.30 -0.14 10.23
N VAL A 57 -1.29 -0.77 9.07
CA VAL A 57 -0.12 -0.91 8.21
C VAL A 57 -0.09 0.24 7.20
N LEU A 58 1.12 0.77 6.97
CA LEU A 58 1.37 1.75 5.92
C LEU A 58 1.62 1.05 4.59
N TYR A 59 0.94 1.50 3.55
CA TYR A 59 1.14 1.10 2.17
C TYR A 59 1.65 2.27 1.36
N ARG A 60 2.61 2.04 0.47
CA ARG A 60 3.14 3.05 -0.45
C ARG A 60 2.95 2.59 -1.88
N CYS A 61 2.40 3.46 -2.72
CA CYS A 61 2.35 3.22 -4.16
C CYS A 61 3.77 3.24 -4.73
N GLN A 62 4.10 2.27 -5.59
CA GLN A 62 5.41 2.22 -6.25
C GLN A 62 5.55 3.22 -7.41
N ALA A 63 4.44 3.78 -7.93
CA ALA A 63 4.47 4.72 -9.05
C ALA A 63 4.46 6.18 -8.57
N CYS A 64 3.40 6.61 -7.89
CA CYS A 64 3.24 8.01 -7.46
C CYS A 64 3.65 8.31 -6.02
N LEU A 65 4.11 7.28 -5.27
CA LEU A 65 4.61 7.37 -3.89
C LEU A 65 3.58 7.78 -2.83
N THR A 66 2.30 7.86 -3.19
CA THR A 66 1.19 8.12 -2.26
C THR A 66 1.15 7.07 -1.16
N VAL A 67 0.91 7.54 0.06
CA VAL A 67 0.90 6.72 1.26
C VAL A 67 -0.53 6.51 1.73
N TYR A 68 -0.89 5.25 1.92
CA TYR A 68 -2.16 4.81 2.47
C TYR A 68 -1.93 4.14 3.82
N TYR A 69 -2.94 4.16 4.67
CA TYR A 69 -2.99 3.33 5.87
C TYR A 69 -4.21 2.43 5.82
N GLY A 70 -4.08 1.22 6.33
CA GLY A 70 -5.18 0.27 6.41
C GLY A 70 -4.81 -0.97 7.20
N PRO A 71 -5.75 -1.90 7.39
CA PRO A 71 -5.45 -3.17 8.04
C PRO A 71 -4.37 -3.94 7.27
N PRO A 72 -3.61 -4.83 7.94
CA PRO A 72 -2.74 -5.75 7.25
C PRO A 72 -3.56 -6.56 6.24
N ARG A 73 -3.13 -6.56 4.99
CA ARG A 73 -3.76 -7.39 3.97
C ARG A 73 -3.47 -8.83 4.31
N GLU A 74 -4.51 -9.59 4.61
CA GLU A 74 -4.44 -11.03 4.59
C GLU A 74 -4.06 -11.43 3.17
N LEU A 75 -2.80 -11.85 2.97
CA LEU A 75 -2.45 -12.60 1.77
C LEU A 75 -3.47 -13.74 1.68
N PRO A 76 -4.06 -14.01 0.50
CA PRO A 76 -4.92 -15.17 0.38
C PRO A 76 -4.10 -16.35 0.89
N LEU A 77 -4.54 -16.96 2.00
CA LEU A 77 -3.97 -18.22 2.48
C LEU A 77 -3.87 -19.07 1.25
N ARG A 78 -2.64 -19.40 0.85
CA ARG A 78 -2.32 -20.11 -0.39
C ARG A 78 -3.36 -21.22 -0.46
N ARG A 79 -4.32 -21.11 -1.38
CA ARG A 79 -5.48 -22.01 -1.40
C ARG A 79 -4.87 -23.36 -1.73
N ILE A 80 -4.52 -24.14 -0.70
CA ILE A 80 -3.93 -25.47 -0.89
C ILE A 80 -5.02 -26.18 -1.67
N PRO A 81 -4.79 -26.58 -2.93
CA PRO A 81 -5.81 -27.31 -3.65
C PRO A 81 -6.15 -28.49 -2.75
N ARG A 82 -7.42 -28.58 -2.33
CA ARG A 82 -7.89 -29.77 -1.61
C ARG A 82 -7.48 -30.92 -2.51
N ARG A 83 -6.57 -31.78 -2.02
CA ARG A 83 -6.02 -32.91 -2.77
C ARG A 83 -7.20 -33.57 -3.49
N VAL A 84 -7.29 -33.39 -4.80
CA VAL A 84 -8.28 -34.11 -5.60
C VAL A 84 -7.88 -35.55 -5.45
N SER A 85 -8.70 -36.33 -4.74
CA SER A 85 -8.50 -37.77 -4.62
C SER A 85 -8.61 -38.34 -6.03
N ILE A 86 -7.47 -38.72 -6.60
CA ILE A 86 -7.33 -39.28 -7.96
C ILE A 86 -7.87 -40.72 -8.04
N LEU A 87 -8.31 -41.31 -6.93
CA LEU A 87 -8.87 -42.67 -6.92
C LEU A 87 -10.40 -42.59 -6.86
N GLY A 88 -11.01 -42.50 -8.04
CA GLY A 88 -12.39 -42.86 -8.24
C GLY A 88 -12.53 -44.38 -8.33
N TRP A 89 -13.15 -44.97 -7.31
CA TRP A 89 -13.79 -46.29 -7.30
C TRP A 89 -15.22 -46.08 -6.80
#